data_AF-A0A7X2V449-F1
#
_entry.id   AF-A0A7X2V449-F1
#
_cell.length_a   1.000
_cell.length_b   1.000
_cell.length_c   1.000
_cell.angle_alpha   90.00
_cell.angle_beta   90.00
_cell.angle_gamma   90.00
#
_symmetry.space_group_name_H-M   'P 1'
#
loop_
_entity.id
_entity.type
_entity.pdbx_description
1 polymer ?
#
loop_
_entity_poly.entity_id
_entity_poly.type
_entity_poly.pdbx_seq_one_letter_code
_entity_poly.pdbx_strand_id
1 'polypeptide(L)'
;MGTFFTIASILLHMISLYCISLLFIRISNLKKMKQEQESIYEETSELLAGFMLEQREEHERFLRALSDKPSPRPDSEANTAPAVSFEKPDEQHQQEEKGILAEGVPEHLRFAEGMQDTVDLSAQRQEMDVNALSENGHSIEEIARMTGKGKTEVELILKFRQKQQ
;
A
#
# COMPACT_ATOMS: atom_id res chain seq x y z
N MET A 1 -48.04 43.27 -38.64
CA MET A 1 -47.38 42.00 -39.00
C MET A 1 -45.87 42.06 -38.82
N GLY A 2 -45.14 43.06 -39.35
CA GLY A 2 -43.67 43.11 -39.25
C GLY A 2 -43.08 43.30 -37.83
N THR A 3 -43.80 43.96 -36.92
CA THR A 3 -43.34 44.21 -35.54
C THR A 3 -43.18 42.94 -34.70
N PHE A 4 -43.95 41.90 -34.97
CA PHE A 4 -43.81 40.62 -34.28
C PHE A 4 -42.47 39.94 -34.63
N PHE A 5 -42.06 40.04 -35.89
CA PHE A 5 -40.78 39.50 -36.35
C PHE A 5 -39.59 40.27 -35.75
N THR A 6 -39.71 41.59 -35.60
CA THR A 6 -38.65 42.39 -34.97
C THR A 6 -38.51 42.10 -33.47
N ILE A 7 -39.63 41.95 -32.75
CA ILE A 7 -39.61 41.54 -31.33
C ILE A 7 -38.98 40.15 -31.17
N ALA A 8 -39.39 39.19 -32.01
CA ALA A 8 -38.81 37.84 -32.00
C ALA A 8 -37.31 37.85 -32.26
N SER A 9 -36.85 38.67 -33.23
CA SER A 9 -35.43 38.86 -33.52
C SER A 9 -34.67 39.43 -32.32
N ILE A 10 -35.16 40.51 -31.69
CA ILE A 10 -34.51 41.12 -30.52
C ILE A 10 -34.41 40.12 -29.37
N LEU A 11 -35.46 39.33 -29.14
CA LEU A 11 -35.48 38.31 -28.10
C LEU A 11 -34.44 37.21 -28.37
N LEU A 12 -34.29 36.78 -29.62
CA LEU A 12 -33.26 35.81 -30.02
C LEU A 12 -31.84 36.35 -29.83
N HIS A 13 -31.61 37.65 -30.09
CA HIS A 13 -30.32 38.30 -29.84
C HIS A 13 -29.99 38.36 -28.34
N MET A 14 -30.97 38.64 -27.48
CA MET A 14 -30.77 38.60 -26.02
C MET A 14 -30.37 37.21 -25.53
N ILE A 15 -31.00 36.15 -26.06
CA ILE A 15 -30.63 34.77 -25.76
C ILE A 15 -29.22 34.45 -26.28
N SER A 16 -28.89 34.90 -27.49
CA SER A 16 -27.56 34.72 -28.07
C SER A 16 -26.47 35.37 -27.20
N LEU A 17 -26.68 36.61 -26.76
CA LEU A 17 -25.76 37.31 -25.85
C LEU A 17 -25.64 36.60 -24.51
N TYR A 18 -26.74 36.09 -23.96
CA TYR A 18 -26.71 35.29 -22.73
C TYR A 18 -25.87 34.02 -22.90
N CYS A 19 -26.05 33.28 -23.99
CA CYS A 19 -25.23 32.10 -24.30
C CYS A 19 -23.74 32.45 -24.42
N ILE A 20 -23.40 33.54 -25.12
CA ILE A 20 -22.01 34.00 -25.24
C ILE A 20 -21.41 34.32 -23.87
N SER A 21 -22.18 35.00 -23.00
CA SER A 21 -21.76 35.30 -21.63
C SER A 21 -21.50 34.01 -20.83
N LEU A 22 -22.37 33.01 -20.93
CA LEU A 22 -22.20 31.71 -20.25
C LEU A 22 -20.94 31.00 -20.74
N LEU A 23 -20.70 30.97 -22.05
CA LEU A 23 -19.48 30.38 -22.63
C LEU A 23 -18.24 31.10 -22.10
N PHE A 24 -18.24 32.44 -22.08
CA PHE A 24 -17.12 33.23 -21.57
C PHE A 24 -16.79 32.92 -20.11
N ILE A 25 -17.80 32.83 -19.25
CA ILE A 25 -17.62 32.44 -17.83
C ILE A 25 -17.03 31.03 -17.74
N ARG A 26 -17.57 30.07 -18.46
CA ARG A 26 -17.08 28.68 -18.43
C ARG A 26 -15.63 28.60 -18.90
N ILE A 27 -15.29 29.27 -19.99
CA ILE A 27 -13.94 29.28 -20.57
C ILE A 27 -12.95 29.97 -19.62
N SER A 28 -13.33 31.10 -19.04
CA SER A 28 -12.47 31.83 -18.09
C SER A 28 -12.21 31.05 -16.80
N ASN A 29 -13.20 30.34 -16.29
CA ASN A 29 -13.03 29.44 -15.15
C ASN A 29 -12.08 28.28 -15.46
N LEU A 30 -12.21 27.65 -16.64
CA LEU A 30 -11.29 26.60 -17.09
C LEU A 30 -9.84 27.09 -17.21
N LYS A 31 -9.64 28.32 -17.69
CA LYS A 31 -8.31 28.91 -17.80
C LYS A 31 -7.67 29.12 -16.43
N LYS A 32 -8.44 29.62 -15.44
CA LYS A 32 -7.97 29.79 -14.06
C LYS A 32 -7.57 28.46 -13.43
N MET A 33 -8.42 27.43 -13.58
CA MET A 33 -8.14 26.09 -13.05
C MET A 33 -6.86 25.48 -13.66
N LYS A 34 -6.62 25.67 -14.97
CA LYS A 34 -5.39 25.21 -15.61
C LYS A 34 -4.13 25.88 -15.06
N GLN A 35 -4.20 27.19 -14.82
CA GLN A 35 -3.07 27.94 -14.29
C GLN A 35 -2.75 27.52 -12.84
N GLU A 36 -3.77 27.35 -12.01
CA GLU A 36 -3.62 26.85 -10.64
C GLU A 36 -3.10 25.40 -10.62
N GLN A 37 -3.50 24.57 -11.59
CA GLN A 37 -2.99 23.22 -11.74
C GLN A 37 -1.48 23.18 -12.05
N GLU A 38 -0.97 24.14 -12.82
CA GLU A 38 0.46 24.23 -13.15
C GLU A 38 1.30 24.55 -11.89
N SER A 39 0.85 25.50 -11.06
CA SER A 39 1.55 25.82 -9.81
C SER A 39 1.48 24.68 -8.79
N ILE A 40 0.33 24.02 -8.66
CA ILE A 40 0.19 22.85 -7.78
C ILE A 40 1.11 21.71 -8.23
N TYR A 41 1.30 21.51 -9.54
CA TYR A 41 2.23 20.49 -10.04
C TYR A 41 3.68 20.78 -9.64
N GLU A 42 4.11 22.04 -9.72
CA GLU A 42 5.46 22.45 -9.32
C GLU A 42 5.67 22.25 -7.82
N GLU A 43 4.75 22.75 -6.99
CA GLU A 43 4.80 22.60 -5.53
C GLU A 43 4.81 21.12 -5.10
N THR A 44 3.95 20.29 -5.72
CA THR A 44 3.90 18.85 -5.41
C THR A 44 5.15 18.10 -5.89
N SER A 45 5.74 18.48 -7.02
CA SER A 45 7.01 17.91 -7.50
C SER A 45 8.15 18.20 -6.53
N GLU A 46 8.23 19.41 -5.99
CA GLU A 46 9.25 19.79 -5.01
C GLU A 46 9.06 19.03 -3.69
N LEU A 47 7.82 18.92 -3.20
CA LEU A 47 7.50 18.11 -2.02
C LEU A 47 7.81 16.63 -2.22
N LEU A 48 7.47 16.07 -3.38
CA LEU A 48 7.75 14.68 -3.71
C LEU A 48 9.25 14.40 -3.80
N ALA A 49 10.02 15.33 -4.36
CA ALA A 49 11.48 15.23 -4.40
C ALA A 49 12.08 15.25 -3.00
N GLY A 50 11.59 16.14 -2.11
CA GLY A 50 11.98 16.17 -0.70
C GLY A 50 11.66 14.86 0.02
N PHE A 51 10.43 14.38 -0.13
CA PHE A 51 9.98 13.11 0.46
C PHE A 51 10.81 11.91 -0.05
N MET A 52 11.03 11.82 -1.36
CA MET A 52 11.83 10.74 -1.95
C MET A 52 13.29 10.75 -1.48
N LEU A 53 13.85 11.94 -1.27
CA LEU A 53 15.20 12.09 -0.73
C LEU A 53 15.28 11.60 0.71
N GLU A 54 14.31 11.99 1.54
CA GLU A 54 14.20 11.57 2.94
C GLU A 54 13.98 10.06 3.05
N GLN A 55 13.06 9.49 2.28
CA GLN A 55 12.83 8.03 2.24
C GLN A 55 14.07 7.26 1.79
N ARG A 56 14.81 7.76 0.79
CA ARG A 56 16.09 7.14 0.37
C ARG A 56 17.11 7.17 1.50
N GLU A 57 17.24 8.29 2.20
CA GLU A 57 18.17 8.43 3.32
C GLU A 57 17.82 7.48 4.47
N GLU A 58 16.53 7.36 4.83
CA GLU A 58 16.07 6.40 5.82
C GLU A 58 16.32 4.95 5.41
N HIS A 59 16.11 4.61 4.13
CA HIS A 59 16.44 3.29 3.58
C HIS A 59 17.94 2.99 3.68
N GLU A 60 18.81 3.94 3.31
CA GLU A 60 20.26 3.78 3.45
C GLU A 60 20.67 3.62 4.91
N ARG A 61 20.05 4.38 5.82
CA ARG A 61 20.29 4.28 7.26
C ARG A 61 19.89 2.91 7.81
N PHE A 62 18.75 2.38 7.39
CA PHE A 62 18.28 1.05 7.75
C PHE A 62 19.23 -0.04 7.22
N LEU A 63 19.63 0.04 5.95
CA LEU A 63 20.57 -0.91 5.34
C LEU A 63 21.94 -0.87 6.03
N ARG A 64 22.45 0.32 6.37
CA ARG A 64 23.69 0.46 7.15
C ARG A 64 23.54 -0.17 8.53
N ALA A 65 22.44 0.06 9.25
CA ALA A 65 22.21 -0.57 10.56
C ALA A 65 22.16 -2.10 10.49
N LEU A 66 21.68 -2.66 9.37
CA LEU A 66 21.73 -4.11 9.11
C LEU A 66 23.13 -4.61 8.74
N SER A 67 23.89 -3.85 7.95
CA SER A 67 25.26 -4.20 7.53
C SER A 67 26.33 -4.00 8.61
N ASP A 68 26.17 -3.01 9.49
CA ASP A 68 27.13 -2.69 10.56
C ASP A 68 26.99 -3.63 11.77
N LYS A 69 26.08 -4.61 11.75
CA LYS A 69 26.10 -5.68 12.75
C LYS A 69 27.20 -6.68 12.36
N PRO A 70 28.37 -6.71 13.03
CA PRO A 70 29.44 -7.60 12.65
C PRO A 70 28.97 -9.05 12.83
N SER A 71 28.95 -9.79 11.73
CA SER A 71 29.01 -11.25 11.76
C SER A 71 30.29 -11.62 12.52
N PRO A 72 30.22 -12.45 13.59
CA PRO A 72 31.41 -13.04 14.16
C PRO A 72 32.09 -13.85 13.06
N ARG A 73 33.33 -13.50 12.74
CA ARG A 73 34.16 -14.27 11.81
C ARG A 73 34.42 -15.65 12.42
N PRO A 74 34.22 -16.77 11.71
CA PRO A 74 34.90 -18.00 12.05
C PRO A 74 36.27 -17.95 11.38
N ASP A 75 37.29 -17.57 12.14
CA ASP A 75 38.66 -17.84 11.74
C ASP A 75 38.85 -19.36 11.76
N SER A 76 39.00 -19.93 10.57
CA SER A 76 39.38 -21.32 10.38
C SER A 76 40.89 -21.47 10.54
N GLU A 77 41.35 -21.69 11.78
CA GLU A 77 42.60 -22.40 12.03
C GLU A 77 42.34 -23.54 13.03
N ALA A 78 42.73 -24.73 12.61
CA ALA A 78 42.57 -25.97 13.33
C ALA A 78 43.47 -26.02 14.58
N ASN A 79 42.91 -26.38 15.75
CA ASN A 79 43.40 -27.50 16.56
C ASN A 79 42.54 -27.77 17.80
N THR A 80 42.18 -29.05 17.92
CA THR A 80 42.07 -29.87 19.14
C THR A 80 41.13 -29.42 20.27
N ALA A 81 40.06 -30.22 20.45
CA ALA A 81 39.13 -30.22 21.59
C ALA A 81 39.85 -30.36 22.96
N PRO A 82 39.23 -29.91 24.07
CA PRO A 82 38.29 -30.80 24.76
C PRO A 82 37.03 -30.12 25.34
N ALA A 83 35.99 -30.95 25.41
CA ALA A 83 34.83 -30.98 26.31
C ALA A 83 34.66 -29.89 27.40
N VAL A 84 33.43 -29.39 27.57
CA VAL A 84 32.50 -29.72 28.68
C VAL A 84 31.31 -28.74 28.71
N SER A 85 30.14 -29.33 29.00
CA SER A 85 28.90 -28.78 29.58
C SER A 85 27.91 -27.94 28.78
N PHE A 86 26.72 -28.52 28.75
CA PHE A 86 25.41 -27.91 28.62
C PHE A 86 25.18 -26.83 29.69
N GLU A 87 24.59 -25.71 29.28
CA GLU A 87 23.68 -24.96 30.15
C GLU A 87 22.54 -24.36 29.31
N LYS A 88 21.35 -24.93 29.50
CA LYS A 88 20.05 -24.36 29.13
C LYS A 88 19.57 -23.55 30.34
N PRO A 89 19.03 -22.35 30.14
CA PRO A 89 17.87 -21.89 30.91
C PRO A 89 16.77 -21.50 29.91
N ASP A 90 15.75 -22.33 29.67
CA ASP A 90 14.51 -22.47 30.44
C ASP A 90 13.86 -21.15 30.92
N GLU A 91 12.79 -20.84 30.18
CA GLU A 91 11.45 -20.48 30.65
C GLU A 91 11.12 -19.09 31.22
N GLN A 92 10.06 -18.55 30.57
CA GLN A 92 8.91 -17.83 31.14
C GLN A 92 9.08 -16.35 31.48
N HIS A 93 8.40 -15.51 30.69
CA HIS A 93 7.45 -14.53 31.22
C HIS A 93 6.32 -14.32 30.20
N GLN A 94 5.15 -14.89 30.49
CA GLN A 94 3.88 -14.48 29.92
C GLN A 94 3.29 -13.37 30.80
N GLN A 95 2.94 -12.26 30.14
CA GLN A 95 1.67 -11.54 30.26
C GLN A 95 1.28 -10.93 31.62
N GLU A 96 1.23 -9.60 31.67
CA GLU A 96 0.24 -8.89 32.47
C GLU A 96 -0.27 -7.64 31.73
N GLU A 97 -1.56 -7.68 31.44
CA GLU A 97 -2.42 -6.65 30.86
C GLU A 97 -3.14 -5.94 32.01
N LYS A 98 -3.01 -4.61 32.15
CA LYS A 98 -4.01 -3.82 32.88
C LYS A 98 -4.02 -2.34 32.48
N GLY A 99 -4.97 -2.04 31.60
CA GLY A 99 -5.94 -0.95 31.68
C GLY A 99 -5.48 0.45 32.08
N ILE A 100 -5.47 1.36 31.11
CA ILE A 100 -5.94 2.73 31.32
C ILE A 100 -7.02 2.99 30.30
N LEU A 101 -8.27 3.00 30.78
CA LEU A 101 -9.43 3.42 30.03
C LEU A 101 -9.55 4.95 30.07
N ALA A 102 -9.85 5.49 28.89
CA ALA A 102 -10.65 6.67 28.64
C ALA A 102 -10.07 8.05 28.97
N GLU A 103 -9.42 8.67 27.98
CA GLU A 103 -9.74 10.07 27.66
C GLU A 103 -9.53 10.38 26.17
N GLY A 104 -10.61 10.78 25.50
CA GLY A 104 -10.57 11.57 24.26
C GLY A 104 -10.20 10.84 22.97
N VAL A 105 -11.06 9.94 22.48
CA VAL A 105 -10.98 9.51 21.07
C VAL A 105 -11.58 10.64 20.19
N PRO A 106 -10.79 11.31 19.34
CA PRO A 106 -11.30 12.36 18.47
C PRO A 106 -12.34 11.81 17.48
N GLU A 107 -13.33 12.63 17.13
CA GLU A 107 -14.56 12.24 16.42
C GLU A 107 -14.31 11.46 15.10
N HIS A 108 -13.17 11.70 14.44
CA HIS A 108 -12.75 11.01 13.22
C HIS A 108 -12.32 9.54 13.42
N LEU A 109 -12.02 9.13 14.66
CA LEU A 109 -11.60 7.77 15.00
C LEU A 109 -12.75 6.91 15.54
N ARG A 110 -13.93 7.49 15.80
CA ARG A 110 -15.12 6.72 16.22
C ARG A 110 -15.60 5.73 15.16
N PHE A 111 -15.23 5.95 13.90
CA PHE A 111 -15.56 5.02 12.81
C PHE A 111 -14.74 3.72 12.88
N ALA A 112 -13.58 3.72 13.54
CA ALA A 112 -12.75 2.54 13.74
C ALA A 112 -13.24 1.63 14.88
N GLU A 113 -14.10 2.15 15.76
CA GLU A 113 -14.60 1.44 16.96
C GLU A 113 -15.55 0.26 16.60
N GLY A 114 -16.00 0.17 15.35
CA GLY A 114 -16.78 -0.93 14.82
C GLY A 114 -16.04 -1.86 13.84
N MET A 115 -14.78 -1.55 13.52
CA MET A 115 -14.00 -2.39 12.62
C MET A 115 -13.19 -3.37 13.46
N GLN A 116 -13.77 -4.55 13.67
CA GLN A 116 -13.03 -5.70 14.20
C GLN A 116 -11.84 -5.96 13.28
N ASP A 117 -10.64 -5.57 13.71
CA ASP A 117 -9.37 -6.04 13.16
C ASP A 117 -9.14 -7.49 13.59
N THR A 118 -10.10 -8.34 13.23
CA THR A 118 -9.89 -9.78 13.15
C THR A 118 -9.79 -10.03 11.66
N VAL A 119 -8.56 -10.08 11.16
CA VAL A 119 -8.28 -10.75 9.90
C VAL A 119 -8.75 -12.20 10.11
N ASP A 120 -9.97 -12.48 9.65
CA ASP A 120 -10.54 -13.82 9.72
C ASP A 120 -9.83 -14.69 8.66
N LEU A 121 -8.63 -15.16 9.00
CA LEU A 121 -7.89 -16.15 8.20
C LEU A 121 -8.68 -17.46 8.03
N SER A 122 -9.82 -17.64 8.71
CA SER A 122 -10.67 -18.83 8.55
C SER A 122 -11.60 -18.75 7.33
N ALA A 123 -11.91 -17.54 6.83
CA ALA A 123 -12.70 -17.37 5.61
C ALA A 123 -11.92 -17.71 4.33
N GLN A 124 -10.59 -17.79 4.40
CA GLN A 124 -9.71 -18.28 3.33
C GLN A 124 -9.46 -19.80 3.39
N ARG A 125 -10.30 -20.56 4.11
CA ARG A 125 -10.14 -22.03 4.21
C ARG A 125 -10.66 -22.80 3.00
N GLN A 126 -11.17 -22.11 1.98
CA GLN A 126 -11.63 -22.75 0.73
C GLN A 126 -10.89 -22.28 -0.52
N GLU A 127 -9.64 -21.82 -0.36
CA GLU A 127 -8.69 -21.90 -1.45
C GLU A 127 -7.95 -23.23 -1.35
N MET A 128 -8.02 -24.02 -2.42
CA MET A 128 -7.32 -25.30 -2.49
C MET A 128 -5.81 -25.05 -2.27
N ASP A 129 -5.27 -25.64 -1.20
CA ASP A 129 -3.94 -25.33 -0.72
C ASP A 129 -2.88 -25.80 -1.72
N VAL A 130 -2.20 -24.85 -2.36
CA VAL A 130 -1.08 -25.05 -3.28
C VAL A 130 -0.04 -26.00 -2.68
N ASN A 131 0.14 -25.97 -1.35
CA ASN A 131 1.09 -26.80 -0.63
C ASN A 131 0.69 -28.28 -0.64
N ALA A 132 -0.55 -28.58 -0.27
CA ALA A 132 -1.07 -29.95 -0.24
C ALA A 132 -1.00 -30.60 -1.63
N LEU A 133 -1.31 -29.84 -2.69
CA LEU A 133 -1.26 -30.38 -4.04
C LEU A 133 0.18 -30.62 -4.52
N SER A 134 1.13 -29.78 -4.13
CA SER A 134 2.55 -30.02 -4.43
C SER A 134 3.10 -31.24 -3.70
N GLU A 135 2.67 -31.47 -2.45
CA GLU A 135 3.08 -32.64 -1.66
C GLU A 135 2.45 -33.94 -2.17
N ASN A 136 1.25 -33.85 -2.77
CA ASN A 136 0.61 -34.95 -3.48
C ASN A 136 1.22 -35.24 -4.87
N GLY A 137 2.27 -34.50 -5.28
CA GLY A 137 3.03 -34.76 -6.50
C GLY A 137 2.43 -34.19 -7.79
N HIS A 138 1.48 -33.26 -7.70
CA HIS A 138 0.95 -32.56 -8.88
C HIS A 138 2.01 -31.64 -9.51
N SER A 139 1.95 -31.48 -10.83
CA SER A 139 2.83 -30.54 -11.52
C SER A 139 2.41 -29.09 -11.24
N ILE A 140 3.36 -28.16 -11.36
CA ILE A 140 3.14 -26.72 -11.15
C ILE A 140 1.99 -26.21 -12.03
N GLU A 141 1.87 -26.73 -13.25
CA GLU A 141 0.79 -26.40 -14.18
C GLU A 141 -0.58 -26.88 -13.72
N GLU A 142 -0.63 -28.09 -13.16
CA GLU A 142 -1.87 -28.69 -12.69
C GLU A 142 -2.37 -27.94 -11.45
N ILE A 143 -1.46 -27.61 -10.53
CA ILE A 143 -1.73 -26.79 -9.35
C ILE A 143 -2.25 -25.41 -9.75
N ALA A 144 -1.62 -24.75 -10.72
CA ALA A 144 -2.05 -23.44 -11.24
C ALA A 144 -3.49 -23.50 -11.81
N ARG A 145 -3.81 -24.54 -12.58
CA ARG A 145 -5.15 -24.75 -13.13
C ARG A 145 -6.18 -25.04 -12.05
N MET A 146 -5.81 -25.87 -11.07
CA MET A 146 -6.68 -26.32 -9.98
C MET A 146 -6.97 -25.18 -8.98
N THR A 147 -5.99 -24.32 -8.72
CA THR A 147 -6.09 -23.20 -7.76
C THR A 147 -6.48 -21.88 -8.41
N GLY A 148 -6.55 -21.81 -9.74
CA GLY A 148 -6.83 -20.58 -10.49
C GLY A 148 -5.69 -19.55 -10.46
N LYS A 149 -4.50 -19.94 -10.00
CA LYS A 149 -3.31 -19.08 -9.84
C LYS A 149 -2.38 -19.17 -11.05
N GLY A 150 -1.53 -18.16 -11.24
CA GLY A 150 -0.53 -18.19 -12.30
C GLY A 150 0.55 -19.26 -12.05
N LYS A 151 1.13 -19.83 -13.12
CA LYS A 151 2.25 -20.80 -12.98
C LYS A 151 3.44 -20.21 -12.19
N THR A 152 3.72 -18.93 -12.44
CA THR A 152 4.77 -18.17 -11.74
C THR A 152 4.43 -17.90 -10.29
N GLU A 153 3.15 -17.67 -9.97
CA GLU A 153 2.69 -17.45 -8.59
C GLU A 153 2.80 -18.74 -7.78
N VAL A 154 2.41 -19.87 -8.35
CA VAL A 154 2.56 -21.19 -7.73
C VAL A 154 4.05 -21.51 -7.49
N GLU A 155 4.91 -21.28 -8.47
CA GLU A 155 6.36 -21.47 -8.31
C GLU A 155 6.94 -20.58 -7.20
N LEU A 156 6.48 -19.33 -7.13
CA LEU A 156 6.95 -18.37 -6.15
C LEU A 156 6.52 -18.74 -4.72
N ILE A 157 5.27 -19.17 -4.54
CA ILE A 157 4.74 -19.67 -3.25
C ILE A 157 5.58 -20.85 -2.74
N LEU A 158 5.88 -21.81 -3.62
CA LEU A 158 6.69 -22.99 -3.25
C LEU A 158 8.15 -22.62 -2.89
N LYS A 159 8.76 -21.68 -3.64
CA LYS A 159 10.14 -21.24 -3.38
C LYS A 159 10.29 -20.40 -2.11
N PHE A 160 9.31 -19.55 -1.79
CA PHE A 160 9.35 -18.76 -0.54
C PHE A 160 9.29 -19.66 0.69
N ARG A 161 8.54 -20.76 0.62
CA ARG A 161 8.46 -21.76 1.71
C ARG A 161 9.72 -22.60 1.84
N GLN A 162 10.32 -23.04 0.73
CA GLN A 162 11.58 -23.82 0.76
C GLN A 162 12.73 -23.08 1.44
N LYS A 163 12.72 -21.74 1.46
CA LYS A 163 13.71 -20.92 2.18
C LYS A 163 13.42 -20.75 3.68
N GLN A 164 12.25 -21.16 4.15
CA GLN A 164 11.81 -21.04 5.56
C GLN A 164 12.02 -22.35 6.36
N GLN A 165 12.46 -23.43 5.70
CA GLN A 165 12.94 -24.66 6.32
C GLN A 165 14.46 -24.73 6.21
#